data_AF-A0A401UUY8-F1
#
_entry.id   AF-A0A401UUY8-F1
#
_cell.length_a   1.000
_cell.length_b   1.000
_cell.length_c   1.000
_cell.angle_alpha   90.00
_cell.angle_beta   90.00
_cell.angle_gamma   90.00
#
_symmetry.space_group_name_H-M   'P 1'
#
loop_
_entity.id
_entity.type
_entity.pdbx_description
1 polymer ?
#
loop_
_entity_poly.entity_id
_entity_poly.type
_entity_poly.pdbx_seq_one_letter_code
_entity_poly.pdbx_strand_id
1 'polypeptide(L)'
;MTAAVDASADVHEDVDPRTSAPWWRRAVALALDASVVGAVTFLVIGPGGWPWEWSVVLGGTNPVPGVGVLVSVGVTWLVLLALQAWTGATPGKRVVGVVVVGRADSRPLGPVRTLVRAAAHTLDVLLLVGFVRPLWDPERRTFADSLCGTDVRVGRGVARPDGPRGRRRGVAVDGRRARAARRGAVATTVGAVVLCAAAVALAAVQSTVVTPASDRACGFADRPMGEDPPIASVELRVPEVVRQTRLGVTRQVGGPADATVTWVVADQEEAPDGTRLSVRVSDATGDVVAEVGGTVRGGTLVPDDGPVLGGLVLPVPRHVLGAAGPGGSWEAGVGTASVRAALCGDVLDPS
;
A
#
# COMPACT_ATOMS: atom_id res chain seq x y z
N MET A 1 14.24 -19.60 -27.55
CA MET A 1 14.56 -18.16 -27.54
C MET A 1 14.09 -17.55 -28.87
N THR A 2 12.77 -17.44 -29.10
CA THR A 2 12.20 -16.96 -30.40
C THR A 2 10.78 -16.38 -30.28
N ALA A 3 10.27 -16.08 -29.08
CA ALA A 3 8.92 -15.52 -28.91
C ALA A 3 8.87 -13.97 -28.89
N ALA A 4 10.03 -13.29 -28.90
CA ALA A 4 10.10 -11.84 -28.77
C ALA A 4 9.97 -11.06 -30.11
N VAL A 5 9.98 -11.75 -31.25
CA VAL A 5 9.98 -11.12 -32.58
C VAL A 5 8.57 -10.89 -33.13
N ASP A 6 7.56 -11.68 -32.73
CA ASP A 6 6.19 -11.54 -33.26
C ASP A 6 5.38 -10.40 -32.63
N ALA A 7 5.65 -10.03 -31.37
CA ALA A 7 4.87 -9.00 -30.68
C ALA A 7 5.05 -7.58 -31.27
N SER A 8 6.17 -7.34 -31.97
CA SER A 8 6.46 -6.02 -32.56
C SER A 8 5.90 -5.86 -33.98
N ALA A 9 5.53 -6.96 -34.65
CA ALA A 9 4.90 -6.93 -35.96
C ALA A 9 3.42 -6.51 -35.89
N ASP A 10 2.68 -7.02 -34.90
CA ASP A 10 1.25 -6.71 -34.69
C ASP A 10 0.99 -5.23 -34.32
N VAL A 11 1.96 -4.54 -33.72
CA VAL A 11 1.82 -3.11 -33.37
C VAL A 11 1.78 -2.22 -34.62
N HIS A 12 2.36 -2.66 -35.75
CA HIS A 12 2.48 -1.82 -36.95
C HIS A 12 1.16 -1.68 -37.73
N GLU A 13 0.29 -2.69 -37.71
CA GLU A 13 -0.91 -2.72 -38.56
C GLU A 13 -2.08 -1.87 -38.03
N ASP A 14 -2.12 -1.60 -36.72
CA ASP A 14 -3.29 -0.99 -36.04
C ASP A 14 -3.11 0.46 -35.56
N VAL A 15 -1.93 1.07 -35.75
CA VAL A 15 -1.68 2.46 -35.33
C VAL A 15 -1.99 3.43 -36.46
N ASP A 16 -2.94 4.36 -36.26
CA ASP A 16 -3.13 5.46 -37.20
C ASP A 16 -1.89 6.38 -37.14
N PRO A 17 -1.08 6.46 -38.21
CA PRO A 17 0.18 7.20 -38.18
C PRO A 17 -0.02 8.71 -38.01
N ARG A 18 -1.25 9.24 -38.10
CA ARG A 18 -1.51 10.68 -38.12
C ARG A 18 -2.23 11.22 -36.89
N THR A 19 -2.76 10.38 -35.99
CA THR A 19 -3.55 10.86 -34.86
C THR A 19 -2.83 10.69 -33.52
N SER A 20 -2.14 11.75 -33.09
CA SER A 20 -1.65 11.87 -31.72
C SER A 20 -2.82 11.78 -30.73
N ALA A 21 -2.62 11.03 -29.64
CA ALA A 21 -3.65 10.82 -28.63
C ALA A 21 -4.00 12.13 -27.91
N PRO A 22 -5.29 12.46 -27.74
CA PRO A 22 -5.72 13.63 -26.98
C PRO A 22 -5.32 13.47 -25.50
N TRP A 23 -5.09 14.60 -24.85
CA TRP A 23 -4.64 14.66 -23.45
C TRP A 23 -5.50 13.82 -22.50
N TRP A 24 -6.83 13.91 -22.61
CA TRP A 24 -7.74 13.21 -21.69
C TRP A 24 -7.57 11.68 -21.73
N ARG A 25 -7.26 11.09 -22.90
CA ARG A 25 -7.00 9.63 -22.98
C ARG A 25 -5.74 9.26 -22.21
N ARG A 26 -4.70 10.10 -22.28
CA ARG A 26 -3.46 9.91 -21.54
C ARG A 26 -3.71 10.03 -20.03
N ALA A 27 -4.51 11.02 -19.63
CA ALA A 27 -4.90 11.23 -18.24
C ALA A 27 -5.71 10.05 -17.68
N VAL A 28 -6.71 9.56 -18.42
CA VAL A 28 -7.51 8.38 -18.04
C VAL A 28 -6.62 7.13 -18.00
N ALA A 29 -5.74 6.92 -18.99
CA ALA A 29 -4.80 5.80 -18.96
C ALA A 29 -3.91 5.81 -17.71
N LEU A 30 -3.38 6.99 -17.33
CA LEU A 30 -2.58 7.15 -16.13
C LEU A 30 -3.39 6.86 -14.86
N ALA A 31 -4.63 7.34 -14.79
CA ALA A 31 -5.52 7.07 -13.65
C ALA A 31 -5.84 5.57 -13.53
N LEU A 32 -6.09 4.88 -14.64
CA LEU A 32 -6.32 3.44 -14.66
C LEU A 32 -5.06 2.65 -14.27
N ASP A 33 -3.89 3.01 -14.80
CA ASP A 33 -2.62 2.37 -14.41
C ASP A 33 -2.31 2.59 -12.92
N ALA A 34 -2.53 3.81 -12.40
CA ALA A 34 -2.41 4.12 -10.99
C ALA A 34 -3.38 3.29 -10.14
N SER A 35 -4.61 3.08 -10.63
CA SER A 35 -5.58 2.23 -9.93
C SER A 35 -5.10 0.79 -9.78
N VAL A 36 -4.48 0.24 -10.83
CA VAL A 36 -3.90 -1.10 -10.81
C VAL A 36 -2.75 -1.16 -9.81
N VAL A 37 -1.85 -0.16 -9.82
CA VAL A 37 -0.69 -0.12 -8.91
C VAL A 37 -1.12 -0.27 -7.48
N GLY A 38 -2.06 0.53 -7.00
CA GLY A 38 -2.41 0.41 -5.60
C GLY A 38 -3.52 -0.57 -5.26
N ALA A 39 -4.29 -1.08 -6.22
CA ALA A 39 -5.05 -2.30 -5.99
C ALA A 39 -4.09 -3.43 -5.60
N VAL A 40 -2.96 -3.57 -6.31
CA VAL A 40 -1.90 -4.51 -5.95
C VAL A 40 -1.27 -4.17 -4.60
N THR A 41 -0.94 -2.89 -4.34
CA THR A 41 -0.37 -2.49 -3.04
C THR A 41 -1.31 -2.80 -1.87
N PHE A 42 -2.60 -2.51 -1.99
CA PHE A 42 -3.59 -2.84 -0.97
C PHE A 42 -3.69 -4.36 -0.74
N LEU A 43 -3.71 -5.14 -1.81
CA LEU A 43 -3.80 -6.60 -1.72
C LEU A 43 -2.55 -7.23 -1.10
N VAL A 44 -1.36 -6.68 -1.36
CA VAL A 44 -0.07 -7.25 -0.89
C VAL A 44 0.31 -6.74 0.50
N ILE A 45 0.24 -5.43 0.72
CA ILE A 45 0.76 -4.77 1.93
C ILE A 45 -0.38 -4.31 2.84
N GLY A 46 -1.51 -3.91 2.24
CA GLY A 46 -2.59 -3.22 2.94
C GLY A 46 -2.57 -1.72 2.65
N PRO A 47 -3.46 -0.97 3.31
CA PRO A 47 -3.57 0.48 3.16
C PRO A 47 -2.34 1.18 3.76
N GLY A 48 -1.77 2.15 3.01
CA GLY A 48 -0.40 2.61 3.28
C GLY A 48 -0.02 3.98 2.72
N GLY A 49 -0.99 4.82 2.36
CA GLY A 49 -0.75 6.27 2.19
C GLY A 49 0.02 6.74 0.94
N TRP A 50 0.14 5.96 -0.13
CA TRP A 50 0.81 6.37 -1.39
C TRP A 50 -0.23 6.82 -2.47
N PRO A 51 0.08 7.78 -3.37
CA PRO A 51 -0.66 9.02 -3.63
C PRO A 51 -1.91 8.95 -4.53
N TRP A 52 -2.49 7.77 -4.73
CA TRP A 52 -3.76 7.62 -5.47
C TRP A 52 -4.95 7.39 -4.52
N GLU A 53 -4.73 7.37 -3.20
CA GLU A 53 -5.78 7.30 -2.16
C GLU A 53 -6.48 8.66 -1.89
N TRP A 54 -6.37 9.66 -2.79
CA TRP A 54 -6.97 11.01 -2.66
C TRP A 54 -6.53 11.86 -1.46
N SER A 55 -5.75 11.31 -0.52
CA SER A 55 -5.39 11.99 0.75
C SER A 55 -4.63 13.30 0.56
N VAL A 56 -3.77 13.43 -0.46
CA VAL A 56 -3.00 14.67 -0.71
C VAL A 56 -3.87 15.79 -1.29
N VAL A 57 -4.94 15.45 -2.02
CA VAL A 57 -5.89 16.43 -2.59
C VAL A 57 -6.90 16.89 -1.53
N LEU A 58 -7.12 16.10 -0.47
CA LEU A 58 -8.08 16.36 0.61
C LEU A 58 -7.43 16.71 1.96
N GLY A 59 -6.11 16.97 2.01
CA GLY A 59 -5.44 17.48 3.22
C GLY A 59 -5.14 16.45 4.32
N GLY A 60 -5.03 15.16 3.99
CA GLY A 60 -4.63 14.11 4.94
C GLY A 60 -3.13 14.08 5.19
N THR A 61 -2.72 14.01 6.46
CA THR A 61 -1.32 13.77 6.86
C THR A 61 -1.00 12.28 6.72
N ASN A 62 -0.20 11.89 5.73
CA ASN A 62 0.27 10.50 5.63
C ASN A 62 1.66 10.37 6.27
N PRO A 63 1.90 9.33 7.11
CA PRO A 63 3.26 8.95 7.49
C PRO A 63 4.06 8.51 6.25
N VAL A 64 5.39 8.61 6.33
CA VAL A 64 6.32 8.11 5.30
C VAL A 64 5.94 6.66 4.94
N PRO A 65 5.79 6.31 3.64
CA PRO A 65 5.43 4.95 3.26
C PRO A 65 6.45 3.95 3.82
N GLY A 66 5.97 2.89 4.45
CA GLY A 66 6.84 1.79 4.87
C GLY A 66 7.55 1.16 3.67
N VAL A 67 8.73 0.57 3.89
CA VAL A 67 9.55 -0.06 2.82
C VAL A 67 8.75 -1.06 1.99
N GLY A 68 7.84 -1.83 2.62
CA GLY A 68 6.97 -2.77 1.90
C GLY A 68 6.06 -2.10 0.85
N VAL A 69 5.55 -0.92 1.13
CA VAL A 69 4.74 -0.12 0.18
C VAL A 69 5.60 0.30 -1.01
N LEU A 70 6.80 0.84 -0.75
CA LEU A 70 7.74 1.27 -1.80
C LEU A 70 8.15 0.12 -2.72
N VAL A 71 8.43 -1.06 -2.14
CA VAL A 71 8.75 -2.26 -2.91
C VAL A 71 7.57 -2.70 -3.76
N SER A 72 6.36 -2.79 -3.19
CA SER A 72 5.14 -3.20 -3.92
C SER A 72 4.84 -2.26 -5.10
N VAL A 73 4.88 -0.95 -4.85
CA VAL A 73 4.68 0.08 -5.86
C VAL A 73 5.77 -0.02 -6.94
N GLY A 74 7.05 -0.09 -6.55
CA GLY A 74 8.18 -0.18 -7.46
C GLY A 74 8.10 -1.40 -8.37
N VAL A 75 7.81 -2.59 -7.81
CA VAL A 75 7.67 -3.82 -8.59
C VAL A 75 6.49 -3.72 -9.58
N THR A 76 5.33 -3.23 -9.13
CA THR A 76 4.16 -3.11 -10.00
C THR A 76 4.40 -2.11 -11.13
N TRP A 77 5.04 -0.97 -10.82
CA TRP A 77 5.47 0.01 -11.82
C TRP A 77 6.46 -0.57 -12.83
N LEU A 78 7.46 -1.34 -12.37
CA LEU A 78 8.42 -2.01 -13.24
C LEU A 78 7.71 -2.97 -14.22
N VAL A 79 6.72 -3.74 -13.74
CA VAL A 79 5.90 -4.62 -14.61
C VAL A 79 5.14 -3.80 -15.66
N LEU A 80 4.52 -2.67 -15.28
CA LEU A 80 3.84 -1.78 -16.22
C LEU A 80 4.80 -1.19 -17.26
N LEU A 81 5.99 -0.74 -16.84
CA LEU A 81 7.03 -0.24 -17.75
C LEU A 81 7.51 -1.34 -18.70
N ALA A 82 7.63 -2.57 -18.22
CA ALA A 82 8.00 -3.71 -19.03
C ALA A 82 6.92 -4.00 -20.10
N LEU A 83 5.64 -4.02 -19.73
CA LEU A 83 4.52 -4.14 -20.68
C LEU A 83 4.55 -3.03 -21.74
N GLN A 84 4.79 -1.79 -21.34
CA GLN A 84 4.90 -0.66 -22.26
C GLN A 84 6.14 -0.78 -23.16
N ALA A 85 7.25 -1.27 -22.64
CA ALA A 85 8.48 -1.44 -23.39
C ALA A 85 8.33 -2.42 -24.56
N TRP A 86 7.67 -3.55 -24.33
CA TRP A 86 7.50 -4.59 -25.35
C TRP A 86 6.28 -4.38 -26.25
N THR A 87 5.21 -3.76 -25.74
CA THR A 87 3.94 -3.68 -26.48
C THR A 87 3.49 -2.26 -26.79
N GLY A 88 4.20 -1.25 -26.29
CA GLY A 88 3.80 0.16 -26.39
C GLY A 88 2.65 0.56 -25.46
N ALA A 89 2.00 -0.38 -24.78
CA ALA A 89 0.84 -0.10 -23.95
C ALA A 89 0.84 -0.84 -22.61
N THR A 90 0.47 -0.10 -21.56
CA THR A 90 0.04 -0.62 -20.26
C THR A 90 -1.44 -1.01 -20.30
N PRO A 91 -1.99 -1.72 -19.29
CA PRO A 91 -3.41 -2.04 -19.23
C PRO A 91 -4.32 -0.80 -19.38
N GLY A 92 -4.05 0.30 -18.65
CA GLY A 92 -4.83 1.53 -18.76
C GLY A 92 -4.76 2.15 -20.16
N LYS A 93 -3.58 2.14 -20.79
CA LYS A 93 -3.41 2.60 -22.18
C LYS A 93 -4.17 1.74 -23.19
N ARG A 94 -4.22 0.42 -22.99
CA ARG A 94 -5.03 -0.49 -23.82
C ARG A 94 -6.52 -0.19 -23.69
N VAL A 95 -7.02 0.03 -22.47
CA VAL A 95 -8.43 0.35 -22.22
C VAL A 95 -8.88 1.60 -22.98
N VAL A 96 -8.03 2.63 -23.07
CA VAL A 96 -8.36 3.88 -23.81
C VAL A 96 -7.91 3.88 -25.28
N GLY A 97 -7.31 2.79 -25.76
CA GLY A 97 -6.82 2.64 -27.13
C GLY A 97 -5.67 3.59 -27.48
N VAL A 98 -4.67 3.72 -26.63
CA VAL A 98 -3.45 4.50 -26.92
C VAL A 98 -2.20 3.65 -26.80
N VAL A 99 -1.17 4.01 -27.56
CA VAL A 99 0.14 3.33 -27.55
C VAL A 99 1.26 4.36 -27.58
N VAL A 100 2.35 4.05 -26.89
CA VAL A 100 3.61 4.82 -26.90
C VAL A 100 4.57 4.16 -27.87
N VAL A 101 5.07 4.94 -28.84
CA VAL A 101 5.99 4.46 -29.87
C VAL A 101 7.14 5.43 -30.09
N GLY A 102 8.24 4.92 -30.65
CA GLY A 102 9.32 5.77 -31.15
C GLY A 102 8.87 6.58 -32.37
N ARG A 103 9.28 7.85 -32.45
CA ARG A 103 8.94 8.72 -33.58
C ARG A 103 9.53 8.20 -34.90
N ALA A 104 10.77 7.73 -34.87
CA ALA A 104 11.52 7.34 -36.06
C ALA A 104 11.01 6.04 -36.71
N ASP A 105 10.63 5.06 -35.89
CA ASP A 105 10.33 3.70 -36.32
C ASP A 105 8.88 3.27 -36.05
N SER A 106 8.11 4.06 -35.29
CA SER A 106 6.74 3.75 -34.87
C SER A 106 6.61 2.40 -34.16
N ARG A 107 7.70 1.94 -33.52
CA ARG A 107 7.75 0.68 -32.79
C ARG A 107 7.71 0.93 -31.27
N PRO A 108 7.34 -0.08 -30.48
CA PRO A 108 7.56 -0.05 -29.04
C PRO A 108 9.01 0.30 -28.71
N LEU A 109 9.19 1.08 -27.65
CA LEU A 109 10.46 1.71 -27.30
C LEU A 109 11.55 0.73 -26.87
N GLY A 110 11.18 -0.47 -26.45
CA GLY A 110 12.07 -1.36 -25.72
C GLY A 110 12.36 -0.87 -24.29
N PRO A 111 13.03 -1.70 -23.47
CA PRO A 111 13.13 -1.46 -22.02
C PRO A 111 13.93 -0.19 -21.68
N VAL A 112 15.10 -0.01 -22.29
CA VAL A 112 16.01 1.11 -21.99
C VAL A 112 15.37 2.45 -22.33
N ARG A 113 14.84 2.64 -23.55
CA ARG A 113 14.21 3.90 -23.95
C ARG A 113 12.93 4.18 -23.15
N THR A 114 12.20 3.13 -22.74
CA THR A 114 11.02 3.29 -21.87
C THR A 114 11.41 3.79 -20.48
N LEU A 115 12.49 3.26 -19.90
CA LEU A 115 13.03 3.73 -18.63
C LEU A 115 13.55 5.17 -18.71
N VAL A 116 14.30 5.51 -19.77
CA VAL A 116 14.78 6.88 -20.00
C VAL A 116 13.60 7.85 -20.14
N ARG A 117 12.55 7.47 -20.86
CA ARG A 117 11.32 8.26 -20.96
C ARG A 117 10.63 8.43 -19.61
N ALA A 118 10.60 7.38 -18.78
CA ALA A 118 10.06 7.45 -17.43
C ALA A 118 10.88 8.41 -16.54
N ALA A 119 12.20 8.36 -16.61
CA ALA A 119 13.07 9.30 -15.90
C ALA A 119 12.90 10.75 -16.40
N ALA A 120 12.74 10.95 -17.72
CA ALA A 120 12.50 12.26 -18.31
C ALA A 120 11.17 12.90 -17.86
N HIS A 121 10.17 12.08 -17.49
CA HIS A 121 8.93 12.59 -16.89
C HIS A 121 9.14 13.27 -15.54
N THR A 122 10.31 13.13 -14.88
CA THR A 122 10.67 13.95 -13.71
C THR A 122 10.60 15.44 -14.03
N LEU A 123 10.97 15.84 -15.26
CA LEU A 123 10.84 17.22 -15.71
C LEU A 123 9.37 17.65 -15.80
N ASP A 124 8.49 16.77 -16.29
CA ASP A 124 7.05 17.05 -16.34
C ASP A 124 6.45 17.19 -14.93
N VAL A 125 6.95 16.40 -13.96
CA VAL A 125 6.57 16.50 -12.53
C VAL A 125 7.05 17.81 -11.91
N LEU A 126 8.32 18.16 -12.09
CA LEU A 126 8.90 19.38 -11.51
C LEU A 126 8.21 20.64 -12.04
N LEU A 127 7.85 20.64 -13.32
CA LEU A 127 7.28 21.82 -13.96
C LEU A 127 5.75 21.86 -13.90
N LEU A 128 5.08 20.74 -13.60
CA LEU A 128 3.62 20.49 -13.61
C LEU A 128 2.92 20.76 -14.96
N VAL A 129 3.21 21.91 -15.58
CA VAL A 129 2.82 22.33 -16.92
C VAL A 129 3.20 21.30 -17.98
N GLY A 130 4.25 20.49 -17.75
CA GLY A 130 4.65 19.41 -18.66
C GLY A 130 3.58 18.36 -18.88
N PHE A 131 2.76 18.06 -17.87
CA PHE A 131 1.63 17.14 -17.99
C PHE A 131 0.47 17.72 -18.78
N VAL A 132 0.31 19.04 -18.78
CA VAL A 132 -0.80 19.74 -19.44
C VAL A 132 -0.40 20.17 -20.86
N ARG A 133 0.90 20.25 -21.16
CA ARG A 133 1.47 20.59 -22.47
C ARG A 133 0.79 19.94 -23.68
N PRO A 134 0.39 18.66 -23.66
CA PRO A 134 -0.35 18.05 -24.77
C PRO A 134 -1.68 18.71 -25.16
N LEU A 135 -2.21 19.64 -24.36
CA LEU A 135 -3.39 20.44 -24.70
C LEU A 135 -3.11 21.49 -25.77
N TRP A 136 -1.91 22.08 -25.80
CA TRP A 136 -1.55 23.17 -26.72
C TRP A 136 -0.36 22.84 -27.63
N ASP A 137 0.44 21.83 -27.32
CA ASP A 137 1.50 21.36 -28.21
C ASP A 137 0.88 20.78 -29.50
N PRO A 138 1.28 21.25 -30.70
CA PRO A 138 0.70 20.78 -31.97
C PRO A 138 0.83 19.27 -32.19
N GLU A 139 1.88 18.66 -31.63
CA GLU A 139 2.15 17.22 -31.71
C GLU A 139 1.59 16.45 -30.49
N ARG A 140 0.96 17.16 -29.55
CA ARG A 140 0.38 16.68 -28.27
C ARG A 140 1.39 15.97 -27.37
N ARG A 141 2.62 16.48 -27.26
CA ARG A 141 3.71 15.86 -26.49
C ARG A 141 3.93 16.50 -25.11
N THR A 142 4.43 15.70 -24.17
CA THR A 142 5.04 16.22 -22.93
C THR A 142 6.51 16.62 -23.16
N PHE A 143 7.19 17.17 -22.15
CA PHE A 143 8.63 17.42 -22.26
C PHE A 143 9.42 16.12 -22.40
N ALA A 144 9.04 15.07 -21.65
CA ALA A 144 9.64 13.75 -21.79
C ALA A 144 9.48 13.18 -23.20
N ASP A 145 8.28 13.28 -23.77
CA ASP A 145 8.01 12.81 -25.14
C ASP A 145 8.89 13.54 -26.17
N SER A 146 9.10 14.84 -25.99
CA SER A 146 9.95 15.66 -26.86
C SER A 146 11.43 15.29 -26.73
N LEU A 147 11.93 15.13 -25.49
CA LEU A 147 13.33 14.81 -25.20
C LEU A 147 13.71 13.40 -25.69
N CYS A 148 12.79 12.44 -25.56
CA CYS A 148 13.05 11.04 -25.89
C CYS A 148 12.66 10.67 -27.33
N GLY A 149 12.12 11.61 -28.12
CA GLY A 149 11.68 11.37 -29.48
C GLY A 149 10.57 10.31 -29.55
N THR A 150 9.55 10.46 -28.70
CA THR A 150 8.44 9.50 -28.60
C THR A 150 7.11 10.17 -28.84
N ASP A 151 6.18 9.44 -29.45
CA ASP A 151 4.81 9.88 -29.67
C ASP A 151 3.85 8.93 -28.96
N VAL A 152 2.72 9.47 -28.48
CA VAL A 152 1.58 8.63 -28.08
C VAL A 152 0.49 8.81 -29.10
N ARG A 153 0.07 7.70 -29.69
CA ARG A 153 -0.86 7.65 -30.81
C ARG A 153 -2.11 6.89 -30.41
N VAL A 154 -3.22 7.18 -31.08
CA VAL A 154 -4.42 6.35 -30.98
C VAL A 154 -4.16 5.07 -31.76
N GLY A 155 -4.05 3.94 -31.05
CA GLY A 155 -4.10 2.63 -31.67
C GLY A 155 -5.56 2.24 -31.86
N ARG A 156 -5.92 1.61 -32.99
CA ARG A 156 -7.25 1.02 -33.19
C ARG A 156 -7.41 -0.22 -32.29
N GLY A 157 -7.42 -0.02 -30.99
CA GLY A 157 -7.79 -1.03 -29.97
C GLY A 157 -9.29 -1.26 -29.89
N VAL A 158 -9.97 -1.34 -31.03
CA VAL A 158 -11.29 -1.96 -31.24
C VAL A 158 -11.30 -2.27 -32.73
N ALA A 159 -11.31 -3.55 -33.09
CA ALA A 159 -11.73 -3.95 -34.43
C ALA A 159 -13.16 -3.45 -34.64
N ARG A 160 -13.32 -2.22 -35.13
CA ARG A 160 -14.59 -1.80 -35.75
C ARG A 160 -14.78 -2.77 -36.93
N PRO A 161 -15.98 -3.33 -37.13
CA PRO A 161 -16.26 -4.03 -38.36
C PRO A 161 -16.19 -2.99 -39.47
N ASP A 162 -15.07 -2.91 -40.17
CA ASP A 162 -15.00 -2.17 -41.41
C ASP A 162 -15.99 -2.83 -42.36
N GLY A 163 -17.02 -2.06 -42.71
CA GLY A 163 -18.00 -2.43 -43.72
C GLY A 163 -17.30 -2.82 -45.03
N PRO A 164 -17.98 -3.58 -45.90
CA PRO A 164 -17.33 -4.34 -46.96
C PRO A 164 -16.93 -3.46 -48.14
N ARG A 165 -15.86 -2.65 -48.03
CA ARG A 165 -15.27 -1.94 -49.17
C ARG A 165 -13.76 -1.76 -49.01
N GLY A 166 -12.98 -2.71 -49.52
CA GLY A 166 -11.53 -2.57 -49.56
C GLY A 166 -10.78 -3.83 -50.01
N ARG A 167 -11.17 -4.42 -51.15
CA ARG A 167 -10.43 -5.51 -51.78
C ARG A 167 -9.08 -4.97 -52.31
N ARG A 168 -8.03 -4.97 -51.48
CA ARG A 168 -6.65 -4.83 -51.96
C ARG A 168 -5.98 -6.21 -52.06
N ARG A 169 -5.39 -6.44 -53.21
CA ARG A 169 -4.78 -7.68 -53.68
C ARG A 169 -3.50 -8.01 -52.88
N GLY A 170 -3.39 -9.28 -52.49
CA GLY A 170 -2.14 -10.04 -52.59
C GLY A 170 -1.18 -10.03 -51.41
N VAL A 171 -1.50 -10.83 -50.37
CA VAL A 171 -0.68 -11.93 -49.81
C VAL A 171 -1.69 -12.85 -49.13
N ALA A 172 -1.70 -14.15 -49.41
CA ALA A 172 -2.53 -15.09 -48.66
C ALA A 172 -1.94 -15.25 -47.24
N VAL A 173 -2.17 -14.27 -46.37
CA VAL A 173 -1.92 -14.45 -44.94
C VAL A 173 -2.85 -15.55 -44.49
N ASP A 174 -2.28 -16.63 -43.95
CA ASP A 174 -3.03 -17.79 -43.47
C ASP A 174 -4.13 -17.30 -42.53
N GLY A 175 -5.39 -17.36 -42.99
CA GLY A 175 -6.52 -16.75 -42.31
C GLY A 175 -6.75 -17.30 -40.90
N ARG A 176 -6.10 -18.42 -40.55
CA ARG A 176 -6.02 -18.95 -39.19
C ARG A 176 -5.08 -18.14 -38.30
N ARG A 177 -3.89 -17.75 -38.79
CA ARG A 177 -2.92 -16.91 -38.05
C ARG A 177 -3.48 -15.52 -37.81
N ALA A 178 -4.08 -14.90 -38.82
CA ALA A 178 -4.75 -13.61 -38.68
C ALA A 178 -5.93 -13.65 -37.68
N ARG A 179 -6.71 -14.75 -37.67
CA ARG A 179 -7.78 -14.95 -36.68
C ARG A 179 -7.25 -15.22 -35.27
N ALA A 180 -6.15 -15.96 -35.14
CA ALA A 180 -5.50 -16.23 -33.86
C ALA A 180 -4.90 -14.95 -33.25
N ALA A 181 -4.19 -14.15 -34.05
CA ALA A 181 -3.66 -12.85 -33.63
C ALA A 181 -4.78 -11.90 -33.18
N ARG A 182 -5.87 -11.79 -33.95
CA ARG A 182 -7.06 -11.01 -33.56
C ARG A 182 -7.69 -11.49 -32.25
N ARG A 183 -7.82 -12.80 -32.05
CA ARG A 183 -8.33 -13.36 -30.78
C ARG A 183 -7.41 -13.04 -29.60
N GLY A 184 -6.09 -13.11 -29.80
CA GLY A 184 -5.09 -12.72 -28.80
C GLY A 184 -5.19 -11.23 -28.43
N ALA A 185 -5.32 -10.35 -29.42
CA ALA A 185 -5.49 -8.92 -29.22
C ALA A 185 -6.80 -8.57 -28.47
N VAL A 186 -7.91 -9.25 -28.81
CA VAL A 186 -9.19 -9.09 -28.10
C VAL A 186 -9.09 -9.60 -26.66
N ALA A 187 -8.53 -10.80 -26.45
CA ALA A 187 -8.39 -11.38 -25.12
C ALA A 187 -7.53 -10.51 -24.19
N THR A 188 -6.42 -9.97 -24.69
CA THR A 188 -5.55 -9.08 -23.92
C THR A 188 -6.20 -7.74 -23.59
N THR A 189 -7.05 -7.21 -24.48
CA THR A 189 -7.83 -5.99 -24.23
C THR A 189 -8.93 -6.24 -23.20
N VAL A 190 -9.67 -7.34 -23.33
CA VAL A 190 -10.69 -7.75 -22.34
C VAL A 190 -10.04 -7.95 -20.97
N GLY A 191 -8.90 -8.64 -20.91
CA GLY A 191 -8.14 -8.81 -19.68
C GLY A 191 -7.72 -7.48 -19.05
N ALA A 192 -7.26 -6.51 -19.85
CA ALA A 192 -6.91 -5.18 -19.36
C ALA A 192 -8.15 -4.42 -18.83
N VAL A 193 -9.29 -4.51 -19.51
CA VAL A 193 -10.55 -3.90 -19.05
C VAL A 193 -11.00 -4.50 -17.72
N VAL A 194 -11.00 -5.83 -17.59
CA VAL A 194 -11.38 -6.52 -16.35
C VAL A 194 -10.44 -6.14 -15.21
N LEU A 195 -9.13 -6.14 -15.46
CA LEU A 195 -8.12 -5.75 -14.46
C LEU A 195 -8.34 -4.31 -13.98
N CYS A 196 -8.48 -3.35 -14.91
CA CYS A 196 -8.70 -1.96 -14.57
C CYS A 196 -10.04 -1.74 -13.86
N ALA A 197 -11.11 -2.41 -14.29
CA ALA A 197 -12.42 -2.33 -13.64
C ALA A 197 -12.37 -2.87 -12.20
N ALA A 198 -11.73 -4.02 -11.97
CA ALA A 198 -11.55 -4.58 -10.64
C ALA A 198 -10.69 -3.67 -9.75
N ALA A 199 -9.62 -3.09 -10.31
CA ALA A 199 -8.75 -2.16 -9.59
C ALA A 199 -9.48 -0.86 -9.19
N VAL A 200 -10.29 -0.29 -10.08
CA VAL A 200 -11.14 0.86 -9.78
C VAL A 200 -12.20 0.50 -8.75
N ALA A 201 -12.82 -0.68 -8.85
CA ALA A 201 -13.80 -1.13 -7.86
C ALA A 201 -13.19 -1.31 -6.47
N LEU A 202 -11.98 -1.89 -6.37
CA LEU A 202 -11.22 -1.96 -5.13
C LEU A 202 -10.95 -0.56 -4.55
N ALA A 203 -10.62 0.41 -5.40
CA ALA A 203 -10.33 1.77 -4.95
C ALA A 203 -11.58 2.54 -4.50
N ALA A 204 -12.69 2.40 -5.21
CA ALA A 204 -13.92 3.16 -4.98
C ALA A 204 -14.80 2.58 -3.87
N VAL A 205 -14.81 1.26 -3.72
CA VAL A 205 -15.66 0.56 -2.75
C VAL A 205 -14.84 0.22 -1.52
N GLN A 206 -14.74 1.18 -0.60
CA GLN A 206 -14.00 1.05 0.65
C GLN A 206 -14.83 1.46 1.87
N SER A 207 -14.62 0.75 2.98
CA SER A 207 -15.11 1.13 4.30
C SER A 207 -13.97 1.11 5.31
N THR A 208 -13.93 2.11 6.19
CA THR A 208 -12.92 2.23 7.24
C THR A 208 -13.61 2.17 8.59
N VAL A 209 -13.11 1.30 9.46
CA VAL A 209 -13.53 1.19 10.86
C VAL A 209 -12.33 1.62 11.71
N VAL A 210 -12.57 2.58 12.60
CA VAL A 210 -11.58 3.07 13.55
C VAL A 210 -12.00 2.62 14.94
N THR A 211 -11.15 1.84 15.59
CA THR A 211 -11.24 1.59 17.02
C THR A 211 -10.34 2.61 17.71
N PRO A 212 -10.90 3.57 18.47
CA PRO A 212 -10.11 4.65 19.08
C PRO A 212 -9.07 4.08 20.04
N ALA A 213 -7.97 4.82 20.22
CA ALA A 213 -7.02 4.52 21.29
C ALA A 213 -7.72 4.58 22.65
N SER A 214 -7.36 3.69 23.56
CA SER A 214 -7.82 3.72 24.94
C SER A 214 -6.62 3.87 25.87
N ASP A 215 -6.66 4.93 26.68
CA ASP A 215 -5.68 5.21 27.71
C ASP A 215 -6.38 5.00 29.07
N ARG A 216 -5.85 4.10 29.90
CA ARG A 216 -6.38 3.77 31.23
C ARG A 216 -5.26 3.97 32.25
N ALA A 217 -5.53 4.70 33.32
CA ALA A 217 -4.55 4.98 34.35
C ALA A 217 -5.11 4.66 35.74
N CYS A 218 -4.28 4.03 36.58
CA CYS A 218 -4.52 3.88 38.00
C CYS A 218 -3.49 4.70 38.77
N GLY A 219 -3.93 5.65 39.61
CA GLY A 219 -3.07 6.39 40.53
C GLY A 219 -3.06 5.76 41.93
N PHE A 220 -1.93 5.86 42.64
CA PHE A 220 -1.72 5.27 43.96
C PHE A 220 -1.46 6.30 45.07
N ALA A 221 -1.96 7.53 44.90
CA ALA A 221 -1.67 8.69 45.76
C ALA A 221 -1.85 8.48 47.28
N ASP A 222 -2.58 7.45 47.71
CA ASP A 222 -2.93 7.20 49.12
C ASP A 222 -2.40 5.86 49.70
N ARG A 223 -1.48 5.13 49.03
CA ARG A 223 -0.95 3.88 49.63
C ARG A 223 0.07 4.20 50.73
N PRO A 224 -0.08 3.66 51.97
CA PRO A 224 0.90 3.86 53.02
C PRO A 224 2.22 3.20 52.60
N MET A 225 3.27 4.01 52.50
CA MET A 225 4.63 3.58 52.16
C MET A 225 5.13 2.51 53.15
N GLY A 226 5.33 1.30 52.64
CA GLY A 226 6.17 0.24 53.22
C GLY A 226 7.37 -0.03 52.31
N GLU A 227 8.04 -1.18 52.46
CA GLU A 227 9.18 -1.66 51.63
C GLU A 227 8.84 -1.92 50.13
N ASP A 228 7.74 -1.34 49.63
CA ASP A 228 7.27 -1.47 48.26
C ASP A 228 7.89 -0.38 47.34
N PRO A 229 8.11 -0.67 46.06
CA PRO A 229 8.75 0.28 45.14
C PRO A 229 7.90 1.54 44.91
N PRO A 230 8.53 2.71 44.64
CA PRO A 230 7.87 4.02 44.60
C PRO A 230 7.03 4.26 43.34
N ILE A 231 6.07 3.40 43.03
CA ILE A 231 5.21 3.52 41.84
C ILE A 231 4.02 4.44 42.15
N ALA A 232 3.95 5.59 41.48
CA ALA A 232 2.90 6.60 41.61
C ALA A 232 1.65 6.27 40.79
N SER A 233 1.83 5.78 39.56
CA SER A 233 0.73 5.38 38.69
C SER A 233 1.14 4.26 37.73
N VAL A 234 0.14 3.54 37.23
CA VAL A 234 0.28 2.61 36.12
C VAL A 234 -0.67 3.02 35.01
N GLU A 235 -0.13 3.13 33.79
CA GLU A 235 -0.85 3.56 32.60
C GLU A 235 -0.82 2.45 31.54
N LEU A 236 -1.99 1.95 31.15
CA LEU A 236 -2.18 1.10 29.98
C LEU A 236 -2.62 1.99 28.82
N ARG A 237 -1.82 1.97 27.74
CA ARG A 237 -2.17 2.58 26.47
C ARG A 237 -2.37 1.49 25.42
N VAL A 238 -3.61 1.35 24.95
CA VAL A 238 -3.96 0.52 23.81
C VAL A 238 -4.05 1.45 22.59
N PRO A 239 -3.18 1.27 21.59
CA PRO A 239 -3.13 2.16 20.44
C PRO A 239 -4.37 2.00 19.55
N GLU A 240 -4.70 3.08 18.82
CA GLU A 240 -5.76 3.09 17.82
C GLU A 240 -5.57 1.95 16.79
N VAL A 241 -6.67 1.30 16.42
CA VAL A 241 -6.68 0.28 15.38
C VAL A 241 -7.58 0.72 14.26
N VAL A 242 -6.99 0.97 13.09
CA VAL A 242 -7.73 1.29 11.88
C VAL A 242 -7.78 0.07 10.98
N ARG A 243 -8.99 -0.36 10.60
CA ARG A 243 -9.21 -1.43 9.62
C ARG A 243 -9.89 -0.87 8.38
N GLN A 244 -9.41 -1.26 7.23
CA GLN A 244 -9.99 -0.89 5.95
C GLN A 244 -10.42 -2.14 5.19
N THR A 245 -11.65 -2.15 4.70
CA THR A 245 -12.22 -3.22 3.89
C THR A 245 -12.46 -2.71 2.48
N ARG A 246 -11.96 -3.43 1.46
CA ARG A 246 -12.20 -3.15 0.04
C ARG A 246 -12.68 -4.43 -0.65
N LEU A 247 -13.87 -4.42 -1.24
CA LEU A 247 -14.52 -5.60 -1.85
C LEU A 247 -14.42 -6.88 -0.99
N GLY A 248 -14.72 -6.77 0.32
CA GLY A 248 -14.68 -7.89 1.26
C GLY A 248 -13.30 -8.29 1.77
N VAL A 249 -12.21 -7.72 1.24
CA VAL A 249 -10.85 -7.92 1.75
C VAL A 249 -10.58 -6.88 2.84
N THR A 250 -10.41 -7.33 4.08
CA THR A 250 -10.10 -6.47 5.24
C THR A 250 -8.62 -6.49 5.55
N ARG A 251 -8.01 -5.30 5.67
CA ARG A 251 -6.60 -5.09 6.03
C ARG A 251 -6.51 -4.04 7.14
N GLN A 252 -5.53 -4.17 8.02
CA GLN A 252 -5.25 -3.14 9.03
C GLN A 252 -4.39 -2.04 8.42
N VAL A 253 -4.65 -0.77 8.75
CA VAL A 253 -3.80 0.38 8.40
C VAL A 253 -2.72 0.51 9.47
N GLY A 254 -1.45 0.53 9.05
CA GLY A 254 -0.30 0.56 9.96
C GLY A 254 0.11 -0.82 10.51
N GLY A 255 1.28 -0.89 11.13
CA GLY A 255 1.76 -2.09 11.81
C GLY A 255 0.97 -2.38 13.10
N PRO A 256 1.08 -3.60 13.68
CA PRO A 256 0.58 -3.82 15.03
C PRO A 256 1.41 -2.95 15.98
N ALA A 257 0.83 -1.87 16.49
CA ALA A 257 1.35 -1.23 17.68
C ALA A 257 0.93 -2.11 18.86
N ASP A 258 1.91 -2.67 19.55
CA ASP A 258 1.68 -3.35 20.82
C ASP A 258 1.07 -2.36 21.81
N ALA A 259 0.22 -2.86 22.70
CA ALA A 259 -0.20 -2.03 23.82
C ALA A 259 1.01 -1.79 24.72
N THR A 260 1.05 -0.69 25.43
CA THR A 260 2.15 -0.39 26.35
C THR A 260 1.60 -0.20 27.74
N VAL A 261 2.20 -0.89 28.71
CA VAL A 261 2.00 -0.60 30.13
C VAL A 261 3.20 0.16 30.64
N THR A 262 2.97 1.32 31.24
CA THR A 262 4.00 2.18 31.80
C THR A 262 3.80 2.28 33.31
N TRP A 263 4.85 2.03 34.08
CA TRP A 263 4.86 2.31 35.51
C TRP A 263 5.56 3.65 35.73
N VAL A 264 4.84 4.61 36.31
CA VAL A 264 5.37 5.94 36.60
C VAL A 264 5.83 5.96 38.05
N VAL A 265 7.08 6.37 38.28
CA VAL A 265 7.68 6.44 39.61
C VAL A 265 7.38 7.80 40.25
N ALA A 266 7.16 7.83 41.56
CA ALA A 266 6.97 9.06 42.33
C ALA A 266 8.30 9.85 42.46
N ASP A 267 8.22 11.18 42.42
CA ASP A 267 9.23 12.13 42.93
C ASP A 267 10.72 11.84 42.66
N GLN A 268 11.13 11.72 41.40
CA GLN A 268 12.54 11.56 40.96
C GLN A 268 13.26 10.33 41.54
N GLU A 269 12.54 9.40 42.18
CA GLU A 269 13.11 8.14 42.63
C GLU A 269 13.25 7.16 41.45
N GLU A 270 14.20 6.24 41.56
CA GLU A 270 14.36 5.14 40.60
C GLU A 270 13.79 3.86 41.21
N ALA A 271 13.09 3.06 40.40
CA ALA A 271 12.66 1.75 40.83
C ALA A 271 13.91 0.87 41.12
N PRO A 272 13.97 0.16 42.25
CA PRO A 272 15.13 -0.65 42.61
C PRO A 272 15.45 -1.70 41.54
N ASP A 273 16.74 -1.91 41.28
CA ASP A 273 17.20 -2.98 40.39
C ASP A 273 16.76 -4.35 40.91
N GLY A 274 16.35 -5.22 39.97
CA GLY A 274 15.79 -6.53 40.29
C GLY A 274 14.28 -6.54 40.58
N THR A 275 13.64 -5.37 40.65
CA THR A 275 12.17 -5.27 40.72
C THR A 275 11.56 -5.90 39.47
N ARG A 276 10.60 -6.81 39.64
CA ARG A 276 9.85 -7.42 38.54
C ARG A 276 8.55 -6.64 38.32
N LEU A 277 8.35 -6.18 37.10
CA LEU A 277 7.10 -5.57 36.64
C LEU A 277 6.44 -6.55 35.68
N SER A 278 5.17 -6.86 35.90
CA SER A 278 4.45 -7.78 35.02
C SER A 278 3.00 -7.42 34.83
N VAL A 279 2.47 -7.79 33.68
CA VAL A 279 1.08 -7.64 33.27
C VAL A 279 0.52 -9.04 33.07
N ARG A 280 -0.53 -9.34 33.82
CA ARG A 280 -1.30 -10.55 33.71
C ARG A 280 -2.58 -10.25 32.94
N VAL A 281 -2.95 -11.16 32.06
CA VAL A 281 -4.19 -11.08 31.32
C VAL A 281 -4.99 -12.33 31.66
N SER A 282 -6.24 -12.12 32.02
CA SER A 282 -7.18 -13.16 32.41
C SER A 282 -8.42 -13.14 31.52
N ASP A 283 -9.02 -14.30 31.32
CA ASP A 283 -10.29 -14.40 30.61
C ASP A 283 -11.49 -13.96 31.48
N ALA A 284 -12.69 -14.01 30.90
CA ALA A 284 -13.93 -13.64 31.59
C ALA A 284 -14.26 -14.55 32.80
N THR A 285 -13.67 -15.75 32.89
CA THR A 285 -13.80 -16.64 34.05
C THR A 285 -12.78 -16.36 35.14
N GLY A 286 -11.80 -15.49 34.86
CA GLY A 286 -10.72 -15.11 35.76
C GLY A 286 -9.46 -15.98 35.63
N ASP A 287 -9.47 -16.94 34.70
CA ASP A 287 -8.32 -17.81 34.46
C ASP A 287 -7.23 -17.05 33.72
N VAL A 288 -5.98 -17.24 34.15
CA VAL A 288 -4.83 -16.53 33.58
C VAL A 288 -4.48 -17.13 32.23
N VAL A 289 -4.67 -16.36 31.17
CA VAL A 289 -4.38 -16.78 29.80
C VAL A 289 -2.96 -16.41 29.37
N ALA A 290 -2.40 -15.36 29.95
CA ALA A 290 -1.03 -14.94 29.67
C ALA A 290 -0.47 -14.05 30.80
N GLU A 291 0.84 -14.10 30.98
CA GLU A 291 1.58 -13.15 31.81
C GLU A 291 2.84 -12.74 31.07
N VAL A 292 3.03 -11.44 30.89
CA VAL A 292 4.23 -10.83 30.32
C VAL A 292 4.88 -9.95 31.37
N GLY A 293 6.20 -9.87 31.39
CA GLY A 293 6.89 -9.08 32.39
C GLY A 293 8.31 -8.75 32.00
N GLY A 294 9.01 -8.12 32.93
CA GLY A 294 10.41 -7.81 32.83
C GLY A 294 11.00 -7.45 34.18
N THR A 295 12.31 -7.26 34.20
CA THR A 295 13.06 -6.85 35.40
C THR A 295 13.69 -5.48 35.22
N VAL A 296 13.62 -4.65 36.25
CA VAL A 296 14.26 -3.33 36.24
C VAL A 296 15.77 -3.50 36.39
N ARG A 297 16.54 -2.85 35.51
CA ARG A 297 18.00 -2.77 35.55
C ARG A 297 18.45 -1.37 35.12
N GLY A 298 19.17 -0.66 35.99
CA GLY A 298 19.61 0.71 35.75
C GLY A 298 18.45 1.65 35.43
N GLY A 299 17.36 1.57 36.19
CA GLY A 299 16.17 2.43 36.02
C GLY A 299 15.33 2.15 34.76
N THR A 300 15.67 1.13 33.98
CA THR A 300 14.93 0.72 32.77
C THR A 300 14.36 -0.68 32.95
N LEU A 301 13.12 -0.89 32.50
CA LEU A 301 12.53 -2.23 32.44
C LEU A 301 13.14 -3.00 31.26
N VAL A 302 13.75 -4.14 31.57
CA VAL A 302 14.21 -5.11 30.58
C VAL A 302 13.14 -6.20 30.47
N PRO A 303 12.33 -6.23 29.39
CA PRO A 303 11.31 -7.26 29.20
C PRO A 303 11.93 -8.67 29.15
N ASP A 304 11.20 -9.66 29.65
CA ASP A 304 11.57 -11.07 29.54
C ASP A 304 11.61 -11.48 28.05
N ASP A 305 10.66 -10.97 27.27
CA ASP A 305 10.56 -11.12 25.83
C ASP A 305 10.27 -9.76 25.16
N GLY A 306 10.99 -9.46 24.07
CA GLY A 306 10.77 -8.25 23.27
C GLY A 306 11.81 -7.14 23.45
N PRO A 307 11.59 -5.97 22.81
CA PRO A 307 12.56 -4.88 22.80
C PRO A 307 12.51 -4.04 24.08
N VAL A 308 13.66 -3.56 24.53
CA VAL A 308 13.76 -2.54 25.59
C VAL A 308 13.36 -1.18 25.01
N LEU A 309 12.31 -0.57 25.57
CA LEU A 309 11.74 0.69 25.07
C LEU A 309 12.24 1.94 25.81
N GLY A 310 13.04 1.76 26.87
CA GLY A 310 13.49 2.84 27.74
C GLY A 310 12.46 3.18 28.84
N GLY A 311 12.95 3.58 30.01
CA GLY A 311 12.11 3.78 31.20
C GLY A 311 11.43 2.48 31.65
N LEU A 312 10.35 2.60 32.42
CA LEU A 312 9.59 1.45 32.91
C LEU A 312 8.40 1.16 32.00
N VAL A 313 8.67 0.83 30.73
CA VAL A 313 7.66 0.56 29.72
C VAL A 313 7.73 -0.90 29.27
N LEU A 314 6.62 -1.63 29.39
CA LEU A 314 6.48 -3.00 28.91
C LEU A 314 5.59 -3.02 27.66
N PRO A 315 6.09 -3.49 26.50
CA PRO A 315 5.22 -3.82 25.38
C PRO A 315 4.40 -5.06 25.71
N VAL A 316 3.08 -4.96 25.55
CA VAL A 316 2.12 -6.06 25.67
C VAL A 316 1.62 -6.38 24.26
N PRO A 317 2.07 -7.51 23.67
CA PRO A 317 1.66 -7.88 22.32
C PRO A 317 0.15 -8.02 22.20
N ARG A 318 -0.42 -7.61 21.06
CA ARG A 318 -1.88 -7.66 20.86
C ARG A 318 -2.49 -9.05 21.02
N HIS A 319 -1.75 -10.11 20.69
CA HIS A 319 -2.23 -11.48 20.84
C HIS A 319 -2.39 -11.88 22.31
N VAL A 320 -1.60 -11.29 23.22
CA VAL A 320 -1.71 -11.48 24.67
C VAL A 320 -3.02 -10.88 25.18
N LEU A 321 -3.32 -9.63 24.80
CA LEU A 321 -4.59 -9.00 25.13
C LEU A 321 -5.79 -9.71 24.47
N GLY A 322 -5.63 -10.15 23.22
CA GLY A 322 -6.68 -10.86 22.48
C GLY A 322 -7.01 -12.24 23.06
N ALA A 323 -6.07 -12.89 23.76
CA ALA A 323 -6.31 -14.19 24.41
C ALA A 323 -7.32 -14.12 25.56
N ALA A 324 -7.53 -12.93 26.15
CA ALA A 324 -8.52 -12.70 27.20
C ALA A 324 -9.96 -12.92 26.71
N GLY A 325 -10.20 -12.71 25.42
CA GLY A 325 -11.54 -12.72 24.85
C GLY A 325 -12.45 -11.59 25.38
N PRO A 326 -13.73 -11.58 24.96
CA PRO A 326 -14.70 -10.59 25.41
C PRO A 326 -14.93 -10.68 26.93
N GLY A 327 -14.82 -9.55 27.64
CA GLY A 327 -15.01 -9.48 29.09
C GLY A 327 -13.82 -9.99 29.91
N GLY A 328 -12.69 -10.29 29.26
CA GLY A 328 -11.43 -10.54 29.95
C GLY A 328 -10.89 -9.29 30.64
N SER A 329 -9.91 -9.47 31.52
CA SER A 329 -9.33 -8.40 32.32
C SER A 329 -7.82 -8.39 32.23
N TRP A 330 -7.22 -7.26 32.59
CA TRP A 330 -5.78 -7.13 32.72
C TRP A 330 -5.45 -6.66 34.13
N GLU A 331 -4.28 -7.07 34.61
CA GLU A 331 -3.74 -6.67 35.90
C GLU A 331 -2.24 -6.40 35.77
N ALA A 332 -1.82 -5.18 36.05
CA ALA A 332 -0.41 -4.84 36.23
C ALA A 332 -0.02 -4.96 37.70
N GLY A 333 1.11 -5.63 37.93
CA GLY A 333 1.66 -5.85 39.25
C GLY A 333 3.13 -5.49 39.32
N VAL A 334 3.62 -5.45 40.57
CA VAL A 334 5.02 -5.31 40.91
C VAL A 334 5.40 -6.39 41.91
N GLY A 335 6.66 -6.81 41.90
CA GLY A 335 7.17 -7.66 42.96
C GLY A 335 8.55 -8.21 42.67
N THR A 336 8.80 -9.41 43.19
CA THR A 336 10.04 -10.17 42.97
C THR A 336 9.74 -11.39 42.10
N ALA A 337 10.75 -12.24 41.84
CA ALA A 337 10.56 -13.48 41.09
C ALA A 337 9.56 -14.45 41.75
N SER A 338 9.36 -14.35 43.07
CA SER A 338 8.56 -15.28 43.87
C SER A 338 7.29 -14.67 44.47
N VAL A 339 7.16 -13.35 44.53
CA VAL A 339 6.01 -12.65 45.14
C VAL A 339 5.58 -11.52 44.21
N ARG A 340 4.27 -11.42 43.93
CA ARG A 340 3.69 -10.36 43.10
C ARG A 340 2.53 -9.70 43.84
N ALA A 341 2.53 -8.37 43.86
CA ALA A 341 1.43 -7.54 44.32
C ALA A 341 0.70 -6.91 43.11
N ALA A 342 -0.63 -7.08 43.06
CA ALA A 342 -1.47 -6.41 42.08
C ALA A 342 -1.53 -4.91 42.38
N LEU A 343 -1.24 -4.08 41.38
CA LEU A 343 -1.30 -2.63 41.51
C LEU A 343 -2.55 -2.08 40.85
N CYS A 344 -2.73 -2.35 39.56
CA CYS A 344 -3.81 -1.83 38.73
C CYS A 344 -4.44 -2.96 37.95
N GLY A 345 -5.74 -2.91 37.72
CA GLY A 345 -6.40 -3.83 36.81
C GLY A 345 -7.82 -3.37 36.51
N ASP A 346 -8.26 -3.64 35.29
CA ASP A 346 -9.61 -3.30 34.83
C ASP A 346 -10.07 -4.33 33.78
N VAL A 347 -11.36 -4.34 33.49
CA VAL A 347 -11.92 -5.14 32.40
C VAL A 347 -11.45 -4.54 31.07
N LEU A 348 -10.97 -5.39 30.17
CA LEU A 348 -10.73 -5.00 28.78
C LEU A 348 -12.10 -4.80 28.14
N ASP A 349 -12.45 -3.54 27.84
CA ASP A 349 -13.77 -3.17 27.30
C ASP A 349 -14.22 -4.14 26.19
N PRO A 350 -15.50 -4.53 26.15
CA PRO A 350 -16.05 -5.25 25.02
C PRO A 350 -16.16 -4.26 23.84
N SER A 351 -15.09 -4.14 23.06
CA SER A 351 -15.11 -3.44 21.76
C SER A 351 -16.01 -4.15 20.76
#